data_AF-A0A931Z7K4-F1
#
_entry.id   AF-A0A931Z7K4-F1
#
_cell.length_a   1.000
_cell.length_b   1.000
_cell.length_c   1.000
_cell.angle_alpha   90.00
_cell.angle_beta   90.00
_cell.angle_gamma   90.00
#
_symmetry.space_group_name_H-M   'P 1'
#
loop_
_entity.id
_entity.type
_entity.pdbx_description
1 polymer ?
#
loop_
_entity_poly.entity_id
_entity_poly.type
_entity_poly.pdbx_seq_one_letter_code
_entity_poly.pdbx_strand_id
1 'polypeptide(L)' 'MEFGWWEKDDDGIKWNICVRFHGGNVVFSKKTGHHTSWIDFDGNDDQWDRLLKEAEKRLPRRLMSQKEFDRLKAERPQ' A
#
# COMPACT_ATOMS: atom_id res chain seq x y z
N MET A 1 9.76 1.85 -3.31
CA MET A 1 9.21 2.76 -2.28
C MET A 1 8.15 1.99 -1.50
N GLU A 2 8.08 2.18 -0.18
CA GLU A 2 7.17 1.38 0.66
C GLU A 2 6.15 2.25 1.38
N PHE A 3 4.92 1.75 1.50
CA PHE A 3 3.81 2.34 2.26
C PHE A 3 3.35 1.32 3.28
N GLY A 4 2.99 1.73 4.49
CA GLY A 4 2.49 0.79 5.48
C GLY A 4 1.52 1.40 6.46
N TRP A 5 0.58 0.58 6.91
CA TRP A 5 -0.41 0.93 7.92
C TRP A 5 -0.92 -0.33 8.63
N TRP A 6 -1.66 -0.12 9.72
CA TRP A 6 -2.35 -1.19 10.42
C TRP A 6 -3.84 -1.14 10.09
N GLU A 7 -4.44 -2.29 9.82
CA GLU A 7 -5.89 -2.48 9.68
C GLU A 7 -6.37 -3.58 10.62
N LYS A 8 -7.68 -3.62 10.87
CA LYS A 8 -8.34 -4.71 11.57
C LYS A 8 -9.34 -5.37 10.62
N ASP A 9 -9.40 -6.69 10.62
CA ASP A 9 -10.48 -7.41 9.95
C ASP A 9 -11.75 -7.48 10.83
N ASP A 10 -12.82 -8.06 10.27
CA ASP A 10 -14.11 -8.24 10.94
C ASP A 10 -14.03 -9.07 12.23
N ASP A 11 -13.07 -10.00 12.30
CA ASP A 11 -12.75 -10.82 13.48
C ASP A 11 -11.91 -10.07 14.53
N GLY A 12 -11.51 -8.82 14.23
CA GLY A 12 -10.74 -7.95 15.12
C GLY A 12 -9.23 -8.21 15.12
N ILE A 13 -8.73 -9.07 14.22
CA ILE A 13 -7.30 -9.36 14.06
C ILE A 13 -6.62 -8.16 13.41
N LYS A 14 -5.50 -7.73 14.01
CA LYS A 14 -4.69 -6.62 13.48
C LYS A 14 -3.73 -7.12 12.42
N TRP A 15 -3.86 -6.57 11.22
CA TRP A 15 -2.95 -6.82 10.10
C TRP A 15 -2.04 -5.61 9.89
N ASN A 16 -0.75 -5.88 9.76
CA ASN A 16 0.20 -4.90 9.24
C ASN A 16 0.23 -5.04 7.73
N ILE A 17 -0.18 -3.99 7.02
CA ILE A 17 -0.17 -3.92 5.57
C ILE A 17 1.08 -3.15 5.14
N CYS A 18 1.80 -3.72 4.19
CA CYS A 18 2.93 -3.10 3.51
C CYS A 18 2.70 -3.17 2.00
N VAL A 19 2.81 -2.04 1.33
CA VAL A 19 2.75 -1.94 -0.12
C VAL A 19 4.09 -1.51 -0.66
N ARG A 20 4.66 -2.34 -1.53
CA ARG A 20 5.91 -2.07 -2.24
C ARG A 20 5.58 -1.56 -3.64
N PHE A 21 6.02 -0.34 -3.96
CA PHE A 21 5.91 0.26 -5.29
C PHE A 21 7.28 0.47 -5.92
N HIS A 22 7.54 -0.21 -7.03
CA HIS A 22 8.80 -0.09 -7.79
C HIS A 22 8.53 -0.11 -9.29
N GLY A 23 8.76 1.02 -9.96
CA GLY A 23 8.78 1.09 -11.42
C GLY A 23 7.49 0.68 -12.14
N GLY A 24 6.33 0.79 -11.50
CA GLY A 24 5.05 0.30 -12.04
C GLY A 24 4.62 -1.09 -11.56
N ASN A 25 5.35 -1.70 -10.62
CA ASN A 25 4.86 -2.88 -9.93
C ASN A 25 4.39 -2.49 -8.52
N VAL A 26 3.16 -2.87 -8.17
CA VAL A 26 2.54 -2.67 -6.86
C VAL A 26 2.28 -4.04 -6.24
N VAL A 27 2.96 -4.34 -5.12
CA VAL A 27 2.76 -5.58 -4.37
C VAL A 27 2.23 -5.24 -2.98
N PHE A 28 1.04 -5.72 -2.67
CA PHE A 28 0.49 -5.67 -1.33
C PHE A 28 0.93 -6.93 -0.57
N SER A 29 1.44 -6.72 0.64
CA SER A 29 1.85 -7.78 1.56
C SER A 29 1.25 -7.49 2.93
N LYS A 30 0.78 -8.53 3.62
CA LYS A 30 0.26 -8.42 4.99
C LYS A 30 0.89 -9.42 5.94
N LYS A 31 0.94 -9.09 7.22
CA LYS A 31 1.28 -10.04 8.28
C LYS A 31 0.56 -9.74 9.58
N THR A 32 0.43 -10.75 10.42
CA THR A 32 -0.18 -10.64 11.76
C THR A 32 0.89 -10.85 12.83
N GLY A 33 1.29 -9.79 13.55
CA GLY A 33 2.35 -9.86 14.56
C GLY A 33 3.78 -9.76 14.03
N HIS A 34 4.75 -9.75 14.94
CA HIS A 34 6.15 -9.45 14.62
C HIS A 34 6.88 -10.61 13.93
N HIS A 35 6.66 -11.85 14.41
CA HIS A 35 7.38 -13.07 14.00
C HIS A 35 6.69 -13.89 12.90
N THR A 36 5.65 -13.36 12.27
CA THR A 36 4.98 -14.02 11.15
C THR A 36 5.58 -13.55 9.82
N SER A 37 5.52 -14.46 8.84
CA SER A 37 5.89 -14.15 7.47
C SER A 37 4.92 -13.16 6.83
N TRP A 38 5.44 -12.36 5.90
CA TRP A 38 4.62 -11.57 5.00
C TRP A 38 3.95 -12.46 3.97
N ILE A 39 2.68 -12.18 3.71
CA ILE A 39 1.85 -12.88 2.74
C ILE A 39 1.41 -11.86 1.70
N ASP A 40 1.75 -12.11 0.43
CA ASP A 40 1.30 -11.28 -0.68
C ASP A 40 -0.18 -11.54 -0.96
N PHE A 41 -0.91 -10.49 -1.29
CA PHE A 41 -2.35 -10.56 -1.55
C PHE A 41 -2.77 -9.46 -2.52
N ASP A 42 -3.97 -9.59 -3.09
CA ASP A 42 -4.54 -8.54 -3.94
C ASP A 42 -5.23 -7.48 -3.08
N GLY A 43 -4.81 -6.23 -3.24
CA GLY A 43 -5.41 -5.10 -2.52
C GLY A 43 -6.83 -4.82 -3.01
N ASN A 44 -7.77 -4.64 -2.07
CA ASN A 44 -9.14 -4.22 -2.36
C ASN A 44 -9.23 -2.70 -2.59
N ASP A 45 -10.42 -2.21 -2.98
CA ASP A 45 -10.64 -0.80 -3.30
C ASP A 45 -10.29 0.15 -2.15
N ASP A 46 -10.63 -0.19 -0.91
CA ASP A 46 -10.34 0.63 0.26
C ASP A 46 -8.82 0.73 0.52
N GLN A 47 -8.10 -0.36 0.32
CA GLN A 47 -6.65 -0.42 0.47
C GLN A 47 -5.93 0.34 -0.65
N TRP A 48 -6.46 0.29 -1.88
CA TRP A 48 -5.98 1.14 -2.98
C TRP A 48 -6.24 2.62 -2.70
N ASP A 49 -7.43 2.98 -2.23
CA ASP A 49 -7.75 4.36 -1.84
C ASP A 49 -6.83 4.84 -0.71
N ARG A 50 -6.54 3.97 0.26
CA ARG A 50 -5.59 4.27 1.34
C ARG A 50 -4.18 4.47 0.80
N LEU A 51 -3.70 3.59 -0.08
CA LEU A 51 -2.40 3.70 -0.73
C LEU A 51 -2.26 5.03 -1.47
N LEU A 52 -3.26 5.40 -2.28
CA LEU A 52 -3.24 6.65 -3.04
C LEU A 52 -3.23 7.88 -2.14
N LYS A 53 -3.98 7.87 -1.03
CA LYS A 53 -3.94 8.95 -0.02
C LYS A 53 -2.57 9.06 0.65
N GLU A 54 -1.92 7.94 0.98
CA GLU A 54 -0.57 7.95 1.56
C GLU A 54 0.51 8.38 0.55
N ALA A 55 0.34 8.02 -0.73
CA ALA A 55 1.21 8.47 -1.82
C ALA A 55 1.06 9.96 -2.10
N GLU A 56 -0.16 10.49 -2.11
CA GLU A 56 -0.42 11.92 -2.31
C GLU A 56 0.27 12.78 -1.25
N LYS A 57 0.28 12.34 0.02
CA LYS A 57 1.01 12.99 1.11
C LYS A 57 2.51 13.11 0.84
N ARG A 58 3.11 12.28 -0.03
CA ARG A 58 4.54 12.31 -0.35
C ARG A 58 4.91 13.36 -1.38
N LEU A 59 3.95 13.84 -2.19
CA LEU A 59 4.16 14.88 -3.19
C LEU A 59 4.68 16.20 -2.59
N PRO A 60 4.01 16.86 -1.62
CA PRO A 60 4.51 18.11 -1.05
C PRO A 60 5.82 17.92 -0.27
N ARG A 61 6.08 16.71 0.21
CA ARG A 61 7.32 16.35 0.92
C ARG A 61 8.47 16.02 -0.03
N ARG A 62 8.22 15.99 -1.34
CA ARG A 62 9.19 15.60 -2.39
C ARG A 62 9.78 14.21 -2.17
N LEU A 63 9.04 13.33 -1.48
CA LEU A 63 9.39 11.93 -1.28
C LEU A 63 8.90 11.04 -2.43
N MET A 64 8.09 11.61 -3.34
CA MET A 64 7.57 10.99 -4.55
C MET A 64 7.38 12.11 -5.59
N SER A 65 7.71 11.85 -6.85
CA SER A 65 7.42 12.77 -7.96
C SER A 65 5.98 12.63 -8.45
N GLN A 66 5.46 13.67 -9.10
CA GLN A 66 4.13 13.61 -9.74
C GLN A 66 4.04 12.45 -10.74
N LYS A 67 5.10 12.22 -11.54
CA LYS A 67 5.17 11.12 -12.51
C LYS A 67 5.05 9.74 -11.85
N GLU A 68 5.72 9.53 -10.71
CA GLU A 68 5.63 8.27 -9.97
C GLU A 68 4.22 8.07 -9.38
N PHE A 69 3.59 9.13 -8.90
CA PHE A 69 2.23 9.09 -8.38
C PHE A 69 1.19 8.78 -9.46
N ASP A 70 1.30 9.43 -10.63
CA ASP A 70 0.41 9.14 -11.76
C ASP A 70 0.61 7.72 -12.27
N ARG A 71 1.86 7.22 -12.24
CA ARG A 71 2.14 5.81 -12.55
C ARG A 71 1.48 4.87 -11.54
N LEU A 72 1.60 5.15 -10.24
CA LEU A 72 0.94 4.37 -9.20
C LEU A 72 -0.58 4.31 -9.39
N LYS A 73 -1.22 5.44 -9.72
CA LYS A 73 -2.66 5.49 -10.02
C LYS A 73 -3.06 4.60 -11.20
N ALA A 74 -2.21 4.55 -12.24
CA ALA A 74 -2.48 3.74 -13.43
C ALA A 74 -2.39 2.22 -13.18
N GLU A 75 -1.72 1.78 -12.12
CA GLU A 75 -1.63 0.35 -11.77
C GLU A 75 -2.84 -0.15 -10.97
N ARG A 76 -3.79 0.72 -10.60
CA ARG A 76 -5.02 0.29 -9.91
C ARG A 76 -5.87 -0.56 -10.87
N PRO A 77 -6.25 -1.79 -10.49
CA PRO A 77 -7.19 -2.60 -11.27
C PRO A 77 -8.48 -1.82 -11.56
N GLN A 78 -8.99 -1.92 -12.79
CA GLN A 78 -10.25 -1.29 -13.23
C GLN A 78 -11.46 -2.15 -12.87
#